data_AF-A0A420DHN5-F1
#
_entry.id   AF-A0A420DHN5-F1
#
_cell.length_a   1.000
_cell.length_b   1.000
_cell.length_c   1.000
_cell.angle_alpha   90.00
_cell.angle_beta   90.00
_cell.angle_gamma   90.00
#
_symmetry.space_group_name_H-M   'P 1'
#
loop_
_entity.id
_entity.type
_entity.pdbx_description
1 polymer ?
#
loop_
_entity_poly.entity_id
_entity_poly.type
_entity_poly.pdbx_seq_one_letter_code
_entity_poly.pdbx_strand_id
1 'polypeptide(L)'
;MRNFTRPALILCVATLALAACDPAEFDTDPDVRRDARANRTCISAVNTQTGSSSQLNTTLPIVEVNQYIIDVPALQERWMCRTDDEGTALQMYKIGGTGPVDPADD
;
A
#
# COMPACT_ATOMS: atom_id res chain seq x y z
N MET A 1 -40.80 -24.57 10.05
CA MET A 1 -39.46 -24.45 10.66
C MET A 1 -38.67 -23.46 9.78
N ARG A 2 -38.44 -22.23 10.27
CA ARG A 2 -37.99 -21.09 9.44
C ARG A 2 -36.53 -20.77 9.73
N ASN A 3 -35.69 -21.27 8.82
CA ASN A 3 -34.26 -21.09 8.54
C ASN A 3 -33.44 -20.11 9.42
N PHE A 4 -32.51 -20.69 10.19
CA PHE A 4 -31.52 -20.06 11.08
C PHE A 4 -30.23 -19.56 10.37
N THR A 5 -30.29 -19.14 9.10
CA THR A 5 -29.06 -18.84 8.31
C THR A 5 -28.49 -17.42 8.49
N ARG A 6 -29.06 -16.59 9.38
CA ARG A 6 -28.65 -15.18 9.56
C ARG A 6 -27.44 -14.88 10.48
N PRO A 7 -26.95 -15.74 11.40
CA PRO A 7 -25.88 -15.33 12.31
C PRO A 7 -24.48 -15.41 11.68
N ALA A 8 -24.29 -16.26 10.66
CA ALA A 8 -22.98 -16.45 10.02
C ALA A 8 -22.56 -15.24 9.17
N LEU A 9 -23.50 -14.55 8.53
CA LEU A 9 -23.23 -13.40 7.67
C LEU A 9 -22.76 -12.17 8.47
N ILE A 10 -23.27 -12.00 9.69
CA ILE A 10 -22.86 -10.92 10.60
C ILE A 10 -21.43 -11.14 11.11
N LEU A 11 -21.05 -12.39 11.36
CA LEU A 11 -19.70 -12.71 11.82
C LEU A 11 -18.63 -12.41 10.77
N CYS A 12 -18.88 -12.73 9.50
CA CYS A 12 -17.94 -12.44 8.41
C CYS A 12 -17.73 -10.94 8.19
N VAL A 13 -18.78 -10.13 8.32
CA VAL A 13 -18.66 -8.67 8.17
C VAL A 13 -17.88 -8.06 9.34
N ALA A 14 -18.05 -8.59 10.56
CA ALA A 14 -17.27 -8.14 11.71
C ALA A 14 -15.77 -8.46 11.55
N THR A 15 -15.40 -9.65 11.07
CA THR A 15 -13.97 -10.01 10.90
C THR A 15 -13.28 -9.23 9.78
N LEU A 16 -14.00 -8.89 8.71
CA LEU A 16 -13.49 -8.03 7.63
C LEU A 16 -13.20 -6.61 8.12
N ALA A 17 -13.98 -6.07 9.07
CA ALA A 17 -13.77 -4.75 9.63
C ALA A 17 -12.51 -4.66 10.51
N LEU A 18 -12.13 -5.74 11.21
CA LEU A 18 -10.91 -5.76 12.04
C LEU A 18 -9.62 -5.92 11.23
N ALA A 19 -9.65 -6.57 10.07
CA ALA A 19 -8.46 -6.83 9.27
C ALA A 19 -7.94 -5.61 8.47
N ALA A 20 -8.71 -4.51 8.43
CA ALA A 20 -8.34 -3.28 7.73
C ALA A 20 -7.79 -2.18 8.65
N CYS A 21 -7.80 -2.37 9.97
CA CYS A 21 -7.21 -1.40 10.91
C CYS A 21 -5.73 -1.69 11.12
N ASP A 22 -4.87 -0.84 10.56
CA ASP A 22 -3.47 -0.78 10.97
C ASP A 22 -3.41 -0.05 12.33
N PRO A 23 -2.96 -0.70 13.42
CA PRO A 23 -2.87 -0.05 14.73
C PRO A 23 -2.02 1.22 14.71
N ALA A 24 -1.07 1.33 13.77
CA ALA A 24 -0.24 2.51 13.59
C ALA A 24 -1.04 3.78 13.21
N GLU A 25 -2.28 3.67 12.70
CA GLU A 25 -3.13 4.83 12.45
C GLU A 25 -3.64 5.55 13.70
N PHE A 26 -3.59 4.86 14.84
CA PHE A 26 -4.02 5.37 16.14
C PHE A 26 -2.84 5.67 17.06
N ASP A 27 -1.61 5.66 16.53
CA ASP A 27 -0.42 6.01 17.30
C ASP A 27 -0.48 7.47 17.80
N THR A 28 0.08 7.71 18.97
CA THR A 28 0.20 9.06 19.52
C THR A 28 1.16 9.93 18.71
N ASP A 29 2.12 9.32 18.02
CA ASP A 29 3.06 9.99 17.14
C ASP A 29 2.40 10.34 15.79
N PRO A 30 2.33 11.64 15.41
CA PRO A 30 1.79 12.03 14.11
C PRO A 30 2.56 11.45 12.91
N ASP A 31 3.88 11.25 13.03
CA ASP A 31 4.70 10.72 11.95
C ASP A 31 4.39 9.24 11.69
N VAL A 32 4.25 8.44 12.74
CA VAL A 32 3.86 7.02 12.63
C VAL A 32 2.50 6.87 11.94
N ARG A 33 1.54 7.73 12.29
CA ARG A 33 0.21 7.72 11.65
C ARG A 33 0.25 8.12 10.19
N ARG A 34 1.08 9.11 9.84
CA ARG A 34 1.29 9.54 8.45
C ARG A 34 1.89 8.40 7.64
N ASP A 35 2.93 7.76 8.16
CA ASP A 35 3.62 6.68 7.47
C ASP A 35 2.69 5.45 7.27
N ALA A 36 1.84 5.13 8.26
CA ALA A 36 0.81 4.10 8.13
C ALA A 36 -0.21 4.41 7.02
N ARG A 37 -0.66 5.68 6.95
CA ARG A 37 -1.55 6.14 5.86
C ARG A 37 -0.85 6.11 4.51
N ALA A 38 0.38 6.56 4.44
CA ALA A 38 1.19 6.57 3.22
C ALA A 38 1.41 5.15 2.69
N ASN A 39 1.77 4.21 3.56
CA ASN A 39 1.91 2.81 3.21
C ASN A 39 0.64 2.28 2.54
N ARG A 40 -0.54 2.52 3.15
CA ARG A 40 -1.82 2.09 2.58
C ARG A 40 -2.16 2.77 1.27
N THR A 41 -2.09 4.10 1.20
CA THR A 41 -2.52 4.85 0.03
C THR A 41 -1.59 4.59 -1.16
N CYS A 42 -0.28 4.53 -0.94
CA CYS A 42 0.69 4.21 -1.98
C CYS A 42 0.55 2.78 -2.50
N ILE A 43 0.43 1.77 -1.62
CA ILE A 43 0.18 0.38 -2.05
C ILE A 43 -1.12 0.28 -2.84
N SER A 44 -2.20 0.90 -2.35
CA SER A 44 -3.49 0.91 -3.05
C SER A 44 -3.38 1.53 -4.43
N ALA A 45 -2.65 2.64 -4.55
CA ALA A 45 -2.50 3.37 -5.79
C ALA A 45 -1.65 2.57 -6.80
N VAL A 46 -0.55 1.95 -6.37
CA VAL A 46 0.29 1.08 -7.22
C VAL A 46 -0.45 -0.20 -7.61
N ASN A 47 -1.21 -0.83 -6.71
CA ASN A 47 -2.04 -1.99 -7.04
C ASN A 47 -3.08 -1.65 -8.11
N THR A 48 -3.70 -0.47 -7.99
CA THR A 48 -4.68 0.03 -8.98
C THR A 48 -4.02 0.26 -10.33
N GLN A 49 -2.80 0.81 -10.33
CA GLN A 49 -2.06 1.12 -11.55
C GLN A 49 -1.54 -0.13 -12.27
N THR A 50 -1.08 -1.13 -11.52
CA THR A 50 -0.39 -2.32 -12.07
C THR A 50 -1.28 -3.55 -12.18
N GLY A 51 -2.43 -3.57 -11.50
CA GLY A 51 -3.28 -4.75 -11.37
C GLY A 51 -2.65 -5.90 -10.57
N SER A 52 -1.49 -5.67 -9.94
CA SER A 52 -0.72 -6.67 -9.21
C SER A 52 -0.55 -6.27 -7.75
N SER A 53 -0.36 -7.24 -6.86
CA SER A 53 -0.09 -6.96 -5.45
C SER A 53 1.29 -6.31 -5.29
N SER A 54 1.33 -5.27 -4.48
CA SER A 54 2.53 -4.51 -4.15
C SER A 54 2.76 -4.43 -2.64
N GLN A 55 3.97 -4.02 -2.26
CA GLN A 55 4.39 -3.90 -0.87
C GLN A 55 5.39 -2.76 -0.70
N LEU A 56 5.39 -2.13 0.47
CA LEU A 56 6.41 -1.14 0.82
C LEU A 56 7.79 -1.79 0.90
N ASN A 57 8.78 -1.16 0.26
CA ASN A 57 10.18 -1.52 0.39
C ASN A 57 10.77 -0.80 1.60
N THR A 58 11.18 -1.58 2.60
CA THR A 58 11.81 -1.09 3.85
C THR A 58 13.33 -1.25 3.85
N THR A 59 13.89 -1.77 2.77
CA THR A 59 15.33 -2.09 2.64
C THR A 59 16.09 -0.96 1.97
N LEU A 60 15.48 -0.29 1.00
CA LEU A 60 16.08 0.85 0.34
C LEU A 60 15.88 2.11 1.18
N PRO A 61 16.97 2.83 1.51
CA PRO A 61 16.85 4.07 2.27
C PRO A 61 16.18 5.14 1.41
N ILE A 62 15.28 5.89 2.03
CA ILE A 62 14.67 7.09 1.47
C ILE A 62 15.10 8.24 2.37
N VAL A 63 15.68 9.29 1.78
CA VAL A 63 16.20 10.43 2.54
C VAL A 63 15.19 11.58 2.57
N GLU A 64 14.26 11.63 1.62
CA GLU A 64 13.20 12.60 1.53
C GLU A 64 11.95 12.19 2.30
N VAL A 65 11.39 13.14 3.04
CA VAL A 65 10.06 12.98 3.66
C VAL A 65 8.98 12.78 2.60
N ASN A 66 7.91 12.07 2.99
CA ASN A 66 6.74 11.82 2.15
C ASN A 66 7.04 11.05 0.85
N GLN A 67 8.15 10.33 0.78
CA GLN A 67 8.49 9.47 -0.35
C GLN A 67 8.60 8.02 0.10
N TYR A 68 8.04 7.13 -0.72
CA TYR A 68 7.93 5.70 -0.42
C TYR A 68 8.25 4.88 -1.65
N ILE A 69 9.09 3.87 -1.47
CA ILE A 69 9.41 2.91 -2.52
C ILE A 69 8.46 1.73 -2.37
N ILE A 70 7.77 1.39 -3.46
CA ILE A 70 6.81 0.30 -3.51
C ILE A 70 7.34 -0.75 -4.49
N ASP A 71 7.53 -1.98 -4.02
CA ASP A 71 7.89 -3.11 -4.86
C ASP A 71 6.63 -3.82 -5.37
N VAL A 72 6.67 -4.29 -6.62
CA VAL A 72 5.65 -5.13 -7.24
C VAL A 72 6.30 -6.46 -7.64
N PRO A 73 6.39 -7.43 -6.73
CA PRO A 73 7.20 -8.64 -6.94
C PRO A 73 6.81 -9.44 -8.18
N ALA A 74 5.51 -9.52 -8.49
CA ALA A 74 5.00 -10.27 -9.64
C ALA A 74 5.51 -9.72 -10.99
N LEU A 75 5.76 -8.42 -11.07
CA LEU A 75 6.24 -7.75 -12.28
C LEU A 75 7.74 -7.44 -12.23
N GLN A 76 8.39 -7.71 -11.09
CA GLN A 76 9.76 -7.29 -10.81
C GLN A 76 9.98 -5.78 -11.00
N GLU A 77 8.95 -4.98 -10.72
CA GLU A 77 8.97 -3.53 -10.85
C GLU A 77 9.06 -2.84 -9.49
N ARG A 78 9.52 -1.59 -9.53
CA ARG A 78 9.57 -0.70 -8.40
C ARG A 78 9.03 0.67 -8.77
N TRP A 79 8.26 1.21 -7.86
CA TRP A 79 7.56 2.47 -7.98
C TRP A 79 7.98 3.41 -6.86
N MET A 80 8.10 4.69 -7.18
CA MET A 80 8.18 5.74 -6.18
C MET A 80 6.81 6.38 -6.03
N CYS A 81 6.36 6.50 -4.79
CA CYS A 81 5.12 7.17 -4.41
C CYS A 81 5.46 8.39 -3.55
N ARG A 82 4.90 9.55 -3.89
CA ARG A 82 4.99 10.76 -3.07
C ARG A 82 3.64 11.06 -2.44
N THR A 83 3.62 11.42 -1.16
CA THR A 83 2.41 11.81 -0.43
C THR A 83 2.36 13.30 -0.09
N ASP A 84 1.20 13.76 0.36
CA ASP A 84 1.07 14.99 1.16
C ASP A 84 1.54 14.75 2.61
N ASP A 85 1.44 15.79 3.44
CA ASP A 85 1.84 15.77 4.85
C ASP A 85 0.92 14.88 5.71
N GLU A 86 -0.27 14.56 5.21
CA GLU A 86 -1.24 13.68 5.85
C GLU A 86 -1.01 12.19 5.51
N GLY A 87 -0.17 11.89 4.52
CA GLY A 87 0.14 10.54 4.04
C GLY A 87 -0.78 10.06 2.91
N THR A 88 -1.42 10.98 2.18
CA THR A 88 -2.21 10.69 0.98
C THR A 88 -1.34 10.71 -0.26
N ALA A 89 -1.38 9.64 -1.06
CA ALA A 89 -0.65 9.57 -2.33
C ALA A 89 -1.05 10.71 -3.29
N LEU A 90 -0.05 11.47 -3.75
CA LEU A 90 -0.19 12.58 -4.70
C LEU A 90 0.33 12.20 -6.09
N GLN A 91 1.47 11.49 -6.14
CA GLN A 91 2.16 11.17 -7.39
C GLN A 91 2.80 9.80 -7.30
N MET A 92 2.83 9.09 -8.42
CA MET A 92 3.58 7.85 -8.55
C MET A 92 4.30 7.81 -9.89
N TYR A 93 5.48 7.20 -9.91
CA TYR A 93 6.22 6.93 -11.13
C TYR A 93 7.08 5.67 -10.97
N LYS A 94 7.23 4.92 -12.06
CA LYS A 94 8.09 3.74 -12.12
C LYS A 94 9.55 4.19 -12.09
N ILE A 95 10.36 3.60 -11.20
CA ILE A 95 11.78 3.94 -11.04
C ILE A 95 12.72 2.82 -11.51
N GLY A 96 12.18 1.77 -12.11
CA GLY A 96 12.91 0.62 -12.62
C GLY A 96 12.51 -0.68 -11.95
N GLY A 97 13.21 -1.76 -12.26
CA GLY A 97 12.90 -3.12 -11.82
C GLY A 97 14.02 -4.08 -12.13
N THR A 98 14.07 -5.24 -11.47
CA THR A 98 15.07 -6.29 -11.76
C THR A 98 14.71 -7.14 -12.98
N GLY A 99 13.62 -6.80 -13.68
CA GLY A 99 13.31 -7.37 -14.98
C GLY A 99 14.39 -7.07 -16.03
N PRO A 100 14.45 -7.84 -17.13
CA PRO A 100 15.39 -7.56 -18.21
C PRO A 100 15.20 -6.12 -18.67
N VAL A 101 16.30 -5.36 -18.70
CA VAL A 101 16.35 -3.98 -19.20
C VAL A 101 15.80 -3.99 -20.62
N ASP A 102 14.67 -3.33 -20.85
CA ASP A 102 14.18 -3.14 -22.21
C ASP A 102 15.19 -2.22 -22.93
N PRO A 103 15.74 -2.62 -24.09
CA PRO A 103 16.74 -1.84 -24.81
C PRO A 103 16.17 -0.55 -25.46
N ALA A 104 14.96 -0.14 -25.07
CA ALA A 104 14.28 1.06 -25.58
C ALA A 104 14.40 2.27 -24.65
N ASP A 105 15.09 2.15 -23.51
CA ASP A 105 15.33 3.23 -22.55
C ASP A 105 16.66 4.00 -22.78
N ASP A 106 17.29 3.84 -23.96
CA ASP A 106 18.45 4.65 -24.44
C ASP A 106 18.03 5.76 -25.44
#